data_AF-A0A9E1JN19-F1
#
_entry.id   AF-A0A9E1JN19-F1
#
_cell.length_a   1.000
_cell.length_b   1.000
_cell.length_c   1.000
_cell.angle_alpha   90.00
_cell.angle_beta   90.00
_cell.angle_gamma   90.00
#
_symmetry.space_group_name_H-M   'P 1'
#
loop_
_entity.id
_entity.type
_entity.pdbx_description
1 polymer ?
#
loop_
_entity_poly.entity_id
_entity_poly.type
_entity_poly.pdbx_seq_one_letter_code
_entity_poly.pdbx_strand_id
1 'polypeptide(L)' 'MVKSDAFIVNIGLGSCVVETVVSAALEDSRLAGYAADVFEFEDRPKMQLIRPER' A
#
# COMPACT_ATOMS: atom_id res chain seq x y z
N MET A 1 -15.58 9.32 -2.77
CA MET A 1 -15.47 8.29 -3.82
C MET A 1 -14.40 8.72 -4.80
N VAL A 2 -13.52 7.80 -5.18
CA VAL A 2 -12.52 8.02 -6.24
C VAL A 2 -13.22 7.93 -7.60
N LYS A 3 -12.77 8.72 -8.58
CA LYS A 3 -13.28 8.69 -9.95
C LYS A 3 -12.89 7.36 -10.60
N SER A 4 -13.78 6.75 -11.39
CA SER A 4 -13.62 5.38 -11.91
C SER A 4 -12.40 5.18 -12.83
N ASP A 5 -11.92 6.24 -13.45
CA ASP A 5 -10.73 6.28 -14.31
C ASP A 5 -9.52 6.93 -13.61
N ALA A 6 -9.55 7.06 -12.28
CA ALA A 6 -8.44 7.65 -11.53
C ALA A 6 -7.26 6.67 -11.38
N PHE A 7 -6.10 7.26 -11.13
CA PHE A 7 -4.90 6.57 -10.71
C PHE A 7 -4.57 6.95 -9.26
N ILE A 8 -4.16 5.97 -8.46
CA ILE A 8 -3.62 6.22 -7.11
C ILE A 8 -2.10 6.07 -7.17
N VAL A 9 -1.38 6.98 -6.51
CA VAL A 9 0.06 6.92 -6.32
C VAL A 9 0.37 6.98 -4.83
N ASN A 10 1.05 5.96 -4.29
CA ASN A 10 1.50 5.96 -2.90
C ASN A 10 3.03 5.84 -2.80
N ILE A 11 3.67 6.94 -2.39
CA ILE A 11 5.10 7.04 -2.05
C ILE A 11 5.33 7.36 -0.56
N GLY A 12 4.25 7.37 0.22
CA GLY A 12 4.27 7.83 1.62
C GLY A 12 4.51 6.68 2.57
N LEU A 13 3.48 6.32 3.33
CA LEU A 13 3.46 5.14 4.19
C LEU A 13 2.59 4.08 3.54
N GLY A 14 3.06 2.84 3.53
CA GLY A 14 2.29 1.71 3.06
C GLY A 14 0.94 1.59 3.75
N SER A 15 0.89 1.78 5.06
CA SER A 15 -0.32 1.65 5.88
C SER A 15 -1.38 2.73 5.63
N CYS A 16 -1.09 3.74 4.79
CA CYS A 16 -2.09 4.73 4.36
C CYS A 16 -3.08 4.14 3.34
N VAL A 17 -2.76 3.00 2.74
CA VAL A 17 -3.60 2.34 1.73
C VAL A 17 -3.96 0.94 2.22
N VAL A 18 -5.23 0.58 2.09
CA VAL A 18 -5.68 -0.81 2.29
C VAL A 18 -5.58 -1.53 0.95
N GLU A 19 -4.54 -2.33 0.75
CA GLU A 19 -4.21 -2.89 -0.56
C GLU A 19 -5.23 -3.89 -1.06
N THR A 20 -5.86 -4.63 -0.16
CA THR A 20 -6.95 -5.54 -0.52
C THR A 20 -8.12 -4.82 -1.19
N VAL A 21 -8.42 -3.59 -0.76
CA VAL A 21 -9.46 -2.75 -1.37
C VAL A 21 -9.02 -2.19 -2.72
N VAL A 22 -7.74 -1.84 -2.85
CA VAL A 22 -7.17 -1.38 -4.14
C VAL A 22 -7.16 -2.51 -5.16
N SER A 23 -6.76 -3.73 -4.78
CA SER A 23 -6.80 -4.92 -5.65
C SER A 23 -8.21 -5.16 -6.17
N ALA A 24 -9.20 -5.20 -5.27
CA ALA A 24 -10.60 -5.37 -5.67
C ALA A 24 -11.09 -4.24 -6.60
N ALA A 25 -10.68 -3.00 -6.35
CA ALA A 25 -11.05 -1.88 -7.21
C ALA A 25 -10.42 -1.95 -8.62
N LEU A 26 -9.20 -2.49 -8.73
CA LEU A 26 -8.54 -2.73 -10.02
C LEU A 26 -9.22 -3.87 -10.77
N GLU A 27 -9.50 -4.99 -10.09
CA GLU A 27 -10.22 -6.15 -10.65
C GLU A 27 -11.61 -5.76 -11.18
N ASP A 28 -12.33 -4.94 -10.42
CA ASP A 28 -13.65 -4.42 -10.79
C ASP A 28 -13.60 -3.28 -11.84
N SER A 29 -12.41 -2.87 -12.30
CA SER A 29 -12.21 -1.70 -13.17
C SER A 29 -12.81 -0.39 -12.60
N ARG A 30 -12.89 -0.28 -11.27
CA ARG A 30 -13.26 0.95 -10.54
C ARG A 30 -12.08 1.89 -10.32
N LEU A 31 -10.86 1.42 -10.60
CA LEU A 31 -9.62 2.19 -10.59
C LEU A 31 -8.86 1.90 -11.87
N ALA A 32 -8.33 2.93 -12.54
CA ALA A 32 -7.56 2.77 -13.77
C ALA A 32 -6.11 2.29 -13.52
N GLY A 33 -5.57 2.52 -12.32
CA GLY A 33 -4.26 2.02 -11.94
C GLY A 33 -3.82 2.42 -10.54
N TYR A 34 -2.82 1.71 -10.04
CA TYR A 34 -2.18 1.94 -8.75
C TYR A 34 -0.66 1.84 -8.93
N ALA A 35 0.07 2.89 -8.55
CA ALA A 35 1.52 2.90 -8.48
C ALA A 35 1.94 3.05 -7.02
N ALA A 36 2.74 2.11 -6.52
CA ALA A 36 3.18 2.08 -5.13
C ALA A 36 4.70 1.90 -5.06
N ASP A 37 5.35 2.74 -4.26
CA ASP A 37 6.74 2.55 -3.82
C ASP A 37 6.79 1.82 -2.47
N VAL A 38 5.71 1.92 -1.69
CA VAL A 38 5.55 1.34 -0.34
C VAL A 38 4.27 0.50 -0.25
N PHE A 39 4.34 -0.62 0.46
CA PHE A 39 3.22 -1.56 0.61
C PHE A 39 2.67 -1.63 2.04
N GLU A 40 1.38 -1.99 2.20
CA GLU A 40 0.55 -1.89 3.43
C GLU A 40 1.26 -2.35 4.73
N PHE A 41 2.17 -3.31 4.64
CA PHE A 41 2.84 -3.91 5.80
C PHE A 41 4.35 -3.69 5.88
N GLU A 42 4.92 -2.89 4.98
CA GLU A 42 6.34 -2.58 5.00
C GLU A 42 6.72 -1.62 6.12
N ASP A 43 5.78 -0.78 6.56
CA ASP A 43 5.97 0.17 7.67
C ASP A 43 6.04 -0.53 9.03
N ARG A 44 5.66 -1.82 9.10
CA ARG A 44 5.73 -2.56 10.35
C ARG A 44 7.20 -2.71 10.75
N PRO A 45 7.57 -2.50 12.02
CA PRO A 45 8.90 -2.83 12.47
C PRO A 45 9.15 -4.30 12.13
N LYS A 46 10.13 -4.52 11.24
CA LYS A 46 10.62 -5.87 10.98
C LYS A 46 11.02 -6.43 12.33
N MET A 47 10.62 -7.66 12.63
CA MET A 47 11.14 -8.41 13.78
C MET A 47 12.64 -8.61 13.54
N GLN A 48 13.42 -7.56 13.78
CA GLN A 48 14.85 -7.66 13.97
C GLN A 48 14.98 -8.28 15.34
N LEU A 49 15.61 -9.45 15.39
CA LEU A 49 16.22 -9.96 16.60
C LEU A 49 16.97 -8.77 17.22
N ILE A 50 16.46 -8.24 18.34
CA ILE A 50 17.16 -7.22 19.12
C ILE A 50 18.51 -7.87 19.41
N ARG A 51 19.56 -7.44 18.71
CA ARG A 51 20.90 -7.86 19.04
C ARG A 51 21.19 -7.13 20.35
N PRO A 52 21.36 -7.83 21.48
CA PRO A 52 21.80 -7.16 22.68
C PRO A 52 23.09 -6.42 22.32
N GLU A 53 23.07 -5.12 22.55
CA GLU A 53 24.21 -4.24 22.30
C GLU A 53 25.44 -4.82 23.05
N ARG A 54 26.59 -4.84 22.38
CA ARG A 54 27.87 -5.05 23.06
C ARG A 54 28.28 -3.78 23.77
#